data_AF-A0A2V7U9E7-F1
#
_entry.id   AF-A0A2V7U9E7-F1
#
_cell.length_a   1.000
_cell.length_b   1.000
_cell.length_c   1.000
_cell.angle_alpha   90.00
_cell.angle_beta   90.00
_cell.angle_gamma   90.00
#
_symmetry.space_group_name_H-M   'P 1'
#
loop_
_entity.id
_entity.type
_entity.pdbx_description
1 polymer ?
#
loop_
_entity_poly.entity_id
_entity_poly.type
_entity_poly.pdbx_seq_one_letter_code
_entity_poly.pdbx_strand_id
1 'polypeptide(L)'
;NLTAFDGVKPKRDYHGVQLVFRKRFSNRWQALASALYSSSTGLSRRSFRQDFNVEGPMFYDDNFMGNLNYAVNNLEGPLPFTPKWEVKVSGSYRLPAIDVDLGARLRFHTGRPVWKLEGYPEHTQFGDPPGGVINPGGLPQIVAVDPNNPDYLPNLTLLDLHAEKPFK
;
A
#
# COMPACT_ATOMS: atom_id res chain seq x y z
N ASN A 1 -17.79 -22.28 0.71
CA ASN A 1 -17.15 -21.41 -0.29
C ASN A 1 -18.19 -20.49 -0.90
N LEU A 2 -18.19 -19.22 -0.52
CA LEU A 2 -19.13 -18.22 -1.01
C LEU A 2 -18.80 -17.92 -2.49
N THR A 3 -19.76 -18.10 -3.40
CA THR A 3 -19.53 -17.98 -4.86
C THR A 3 -19.52 -16.52 -5.32
N ALA A 4 -20.38 -15.69 -4.73
CA ALA A 4 -20.46 -14.25 -4.91
C ALA A 4 -21.12 -13.59 -3.69
N PHE A 5 -20.79 -12.33 -3.45
CA PHE A 5 -21.45 -11.45 -2.48
C PHE A 5 -21.94 -10.22 -3.26
N ASP A 6 -23.25 -9.96 -3.23
CA ASP A 6 -23.88 -8.89 -4.01
C ASP A 6 -23.53 -8.93 -5.52
N GLY A 7 -23.51 -10.13 -6.10
CA GLY A 7 -23.12 -10.35 -7.51
C GLY A 7 -21.61 -10.24 -7.79
N VAL A 8 -20.80 -9.77 -6.83
CA VAL A 8 -19.35 -9.64 -6.94
C VAL A 8 -18.66 -10.90 -6.44
N LYS A 9 -17.74 -11.44 -7.25
CA LYS A 9 -16.92 -12.59 -6.84
C LYS A 9 -15.85 -12.13 -5.85
N PRO A 10 -15.68 -12.78 -4.68
CA PRO A 10 -14.63 -12.44 -3.73
C PRO A 10 -13.26 -12.84 -4.30
N LYS A 11 -12.62 -11.90 -5.00
CA LYS A 11 -11.30 -12.10 -5.62
C LYS A 11 -10.45 -10.83 -5.54
N ARG A 12 -9.15 -11.01 -5.74
CA ARG A 12 -8.18 -9.94 -5.96
C ARG A 12 -7.41 -10.25 -7.22
N ASP A 13 -7.31 -9.26 -8.09
CA ASP A 13 -6.55 -9.35 -9.33
C ASP A 13 -5.29 -8.50 -9.19
N TYR A 14 -4.14 -9.06 -9.60
CA TYR A 14 -2.86 -8.38 -9.62
C TYR A 14 -2.28 -8.45 -11.03
N HIS A 15 -1.92 -7.30 -11.58
CA HIS A 15 -1.20 -7.18 -12.84
C HIS A 15 0.06 -6.36 -12.61
N GLY A 16 1.21 -6.88 -13.03
CA GLY A 16 2.48 -6.18 -12.86
C GLY A 16 3.44 -6.44 -14.00
N VAL A 17 4.19 -5.41 -14.36
CA VAL A 17 5.28 -5.46 -15.34
C VAL A 17 6.55 -4.98 -14.65
N GLN A 18 7.59 -5.82 -14.66
CA GLN A 18 8.88 -5.49 -14.07
C GLN A 18 9.98 -5.54 -15.12
N LEU A 19 10.73 -4.45 -15.21
CA LEU A 19 11.95 -4.36 -16.01
C LEU A 19 13.14 -4.34 -15.06
N VAL A 20 14.15 -5.15 -15.36
CA VAL A 20 15.37 -5.27 -14.55
C VAL A 20 16.58 -5.12 -15.45
N PHE A 21 17.40 -4.12 -15.16
CA PHE A 21 18.69 -3.89 -15.79
C PHE A 21 19.81 -4.23 -14.81
N ARG A 22 20.76 -5.04 -15.26
CA ARG A 22 21.91 -5.44 -14.45
C ARG A 22 23.20 -5.24 -15.24
N LYS A 23 24.08 -4.41 -14.69
CA LYS A 23 25.47 -4.34 -15.11
C LYS A 23 26.36 -5.01 -14.07
N ARG A 24 27.07 -6.06 -14.49
CA ARG A 24 28.10 -6.70 -13.68
C ARG A 24 29.28 -5.77 -13.43
N PHE A 25 30.03 -6.03 -12.36
CA PHE A 25 31.23 -5.27 -12.05
C PHE A 25 32.24 -5.37 -13.20
N SER A 26 32.50 -4.24 -13.83
CA SER A 26 33.48 -4.09 -14.90
C SER A 26 33.83 -2.61 -15.04
N ASN A 27 35.06 -2.31 -15.47
CA ASN A 27 35.58 -0.94 -15.52
C ASN A 27 35.38 -0.19 -14.19
N ARG A 28 35.54 -0.91 -13.06
CA ARG A 28 35.45 -0.42 -11.68
C ARG A 28 34.05 0.00 -11.21
N TRP A 29 32.98 -0.31 -11.94
CA TRP A 29 31.62 -0.06 -11.46
C TRP A 29 30.65 -1.20 -11.73
N GLN A 30 29.59 -1.26 -10.92
CA GLN A 30 28.43 -2.14 -11.11
C GLN A 30 27.15 -1.35 -10.88
N ALA A 31 26.06 -1.84 -11.48
CA ALA A 31 24.75 -1.24 -11.28
C ALA A 31 23.63 -2.28 -11.39
N LEU A 32 22.56 -2.04 -10.64
CA LEU A 32 21.30 -2.75 -10.70
C LEU A 32 20.19 -1.71 -10.68
N ALA A 33 19.33 -1.74 -11.69
CA ALA A 33 18.15 -0.91 -11.76
C ALA A 33 16.91 -1.78 -12.00
N SER A 34 15.79 -1.42 -11.40
CA SER A 34 14.51 -2.05 -11.63
C SER A 34 13.39 -1.01 -11.64
N ALA A 35 12.46 -1.17 -12.57
CA ALA A 35 11.21 -0.43 -12.60
C ALA A 35 10.06 -1.44 -12.59
N LEU A 36 9.13 -1.27 -11.64
CA LEU A 36 7.92 -2.05 -11.50
C LEU A 36 6.73 -1.10 -11.70
N TYR A 37 5.84 -1.46 -12.60
CA TYR A 37 4.48 -0.96 -12.64
C TYR A 37 3.54 -2.07 -12.18
N SER A 38 2.65 -1.79 -11.24
CA SER A 38 1.65 -2.73 -10.77
C SER A 38 0.28 -2.07 -10.60
N SER A 39 -0.76 -2.88 -10.82
CA SER A 39 -2.15 -2.54 -10.58
C SER A 39 -2.81 -3.71 -9.88
N SER A 40 -3.42 -3.44 -8.74
CA SER A 40 -4.06 -4.43 -7.91
C SER A 40 -5.45 -3.95 -7.52
N THR A 41 -6.47 -4.77 -7.76
CA THR A 41 -7.87 -4.43 -7.50
C THR A 41 -8.66 -5.61 -6.95
N GLY A 42 -9.77 -5.33 -6.27
CA GLY A 42 -10.73 -6.35 -5.84
C GLY A 42 -11.09 -6.26 -4.36
N LEU A 43 -11.48 -7.38 -3.77
CA LEU A 43 -12.01 -7.45 -2.42
C LEU A 43 -10.94 -7.07 -1.37
N SER A 44 -11.06 -5.96 -0.65
CA SER A 44 -10.09 -5.60 0.38
C SER A 44 -10.65 -4.68 1.46
N ARG A 45 -9.92 -4.60 2.59
CA ARG A 45 -10.30 -3.80 3.75
C ARG A 45 -9.82 -2.36 3.59
N ARG A 46 -10.79 -1.43 3.46
CA ARG A 46 -10.52 0.00 3.23
C ARG A 46 -11.06 0.90 4.33
N SER A 47 -12.16 0.49 4.95
CA SER A 47 -12.93 1.30 5.89
C SER A 47 -12.59 1.06 7.37
N PHE A 48 -11.70 0.11 7.69
CA PHE A 48 -11.29 -0.20 9.06
C PHE A 48 -9.77 -0.32 9.15
N ARG A 49 -9.14 0.41 10.08
CA ARG A 49 -7.71 0.37 10.42
C ARG A 49 -6.79 0.26 9.19
N GLN A 50 -6.74 1.35 8.40
CA GLN A 50 -5.92 1.49 7.19
C GLN A 50 -4.39 1.49 7.46
N ASP A 51 -4.00 1.41 8.72
CA ASP A 51 -2.63 1.29 9.20
C ASP A 51 -2.14 -0.16 9.30
N PHE A 52 -3.04 -1.15 9.29
CA PHE A 52 -2.70 -2.56 9.36
C PHE A 52 -2.93 -3.29 8.02
N ASN A 53 -1.90 -3.98 7.54
CA ASN A 53 -2.00 -4.84 6.36
C ASN A 53 -2.56 -6.23 6.71
N VAL A 54 -3.84 -6.29 7.07
CA VAL A 54 -4.59 -7.56 7.27
C VAL A 54 -5.23 -7.93 5.94
N GLU A 55 -4.43 -8.40 5.00
CA GLU A 55 -4.83 -8.65 3.61
C GLU A 55 -5.25 -10.11 3.36
N GLY A 56 -5.89 -10.77 4.32
CA GLY A 56 -6.47 -12.10 4.10
C GLY A 56 -7.93 -12.13 4.56
N PRO A 57 -8.85 -12.80 3.84
CA PRO A 57 -10.14 -13.12 4.43
C PRO A 57 -9.88 -14.09 5.59
N MET A 58 -10.12 -13.63 6.82
CA MET A 58 -10.32 -14.47 8.00
C MET A 58 -9.09 -15.12 8.67
N PHE A 59 -8.10 -14.34 9.10
CA PHE A 59 -7.28 -14.74 10.27
C PHE A 59 -7.48 -13.83 11.49
N TYR A 60 -8.18 -12.72 11.30
CA TYR A 60 -8.54 -11.77 12.33
C TYR A 60 -10.06 -11.76 12.40
N ASP A 61 -10.64 -12.12 13.55
CA ASP A 61 -12.09 -12.09 13.76
C ASP A 61 -12.52 -10.63 13.85
N ASP A 62 -13.15 -10.14 12.79
CA ASP A 62 -13.60 -8.77 12.68
C ASP A 62 -14.93 -8.65 11.93
N ASN A 63 -15.50 -7.45 12.04
CA ASN A 63 -16.71 -7.09 11.34
C ASN A 63 -16.39 -6.64 9.89
N PHE A 64 -15.43 -7.24 9.18
CA PHE A 64 -14.98 -6.83 7.83
C PHE A 64 -16.12 -6.66 6.80
N MET A 65 -17.24 -7.35 7.02
CA MET A 65 -18.50 -7.25 6.26
C MET A 65 -19.72 -7.06 7.18
N GLY A 66 -19.51 -6.62 8.42
CA GLY A 66 -20.54 -6.61 9.46
C GLY A 66 -21.63 -5.55 9.29
N ASN A 67 -21.46 -4.61 8.36
CA ASN A 67 -22.49 -3.64 7.99
C ASN A 67 -22.43 -3.26 6.51
N LEU A 68 -23.47 -2.56 6.05
CA LEU A 68 -23.62 -2.14 4.65
C LEU A 68 -22.48 -1.21 4.18
N ASN A 69 -22.03 -0.29 5.04
CA ASN A 69 -20.93 0.60 4.72
C ASN A 69 -19.62 -0.19 4.47
N TYR A 70 -19.34 -1.21 5.28
CA TYR A 70 -18.19 -2.07 5.07
C TYR A 70 -18.33 -2.93 3.82
N ALA A 71 -19.50 -3.53 3.60
CA ALA A 71 -19.78 -4.32 2.42
C ALA A 71 -19.53 -3.52 1.13
N VAL A 72 -20.20 -2.39 0.96
CA VAL A 72 -20.10 -1.58 -0.27
C VAL A 72 -18.67 -1.11 -0.53
N ASN A 73 -17.95 -0.69 0.51
CA ASN A 73 -16.60 -0.15 0.35
C ASN A 73 -15.52 -1.21 0.15
N ASN A 74 -15.74 -2.45 0.58
CA ASN A 74 -14.70 -3.48 0.60
C ASN A 74 -14.80 -4.46 -0.59
N LEU A 75 -15.88 -4.43 -1.38
CA LEU A 75 -16.10 -5.37 -2.48
C LEU A 75 -15.18 -5.16 -3.68
N GLU A 76 -15.00 -3.91 -4.11
CA GLU A 76 -14.24 -3.56 -5.31
C GLU A 76 -13.35 -2.34 -5.08
N GLY A 77 -12.45 -2.08 -6.03
CA GLY A 77 -11.54 -0.92 -6.00
C GLY A 77 -10.07 -1.29 -5.79
N PRO A 78 -9.18 -0.28 -5.74
CA PRO A 78 -7.74 -0.48 -5.54
C PRO A 78 -7.45 -1.22 -4.24
N LEU A 79 -6.42 -2.08 -4.24
CA LEU A 79 -5.95 -2.69 -3.00
C LEU A 79 -5.19 -1.66 -2.13
N PRO A 80 -5.33 -1.74 -0.80
CA PRO A 80 -4.48 -0.99 0.11
C PRO A 80 -3.04 -1.47 -0.02
N PHE A 81 -2.09 -0.69 0.49
CA PHE A 81 -0.66 -1.05 0.56
C PHE A 81 0.06 -1.38 -0.76
N THR A 82 -0.54 -1.18 -1.93
CA THR A 82 0.10 -1.42 -3.23
C THR A 82 0.42 -0.10 -3.96
N PRO A 83 1.68 0.39 -3.93
CA PRO A 83 2.15 1.44 -4.82
C PRO A 83 2.00 1.03 -6.29
N LYS A 84 1.64 1.97 -7.17
CA LYS A 84 1.55 1.72 -8.62
C LYS A 84 2.91 1.64 -9.30
N TRP A 85 3.84 2.50 -8.90
CA TRP A 85 5.20 2.51 -9.43
C TRP A 85 6.21 2.29 -8.31
N GLU A 86 7.20 1.46 -8.59
CA GLU A 86 8.39 1.31 -7.76
C GLU A 86 9.63 1.31 -8.67
N VAL A 87 10.55 2.23 -8.41
CA VAL A 87 11.83 2.34 -9.11
C VAL A 87 12.95 2.21 -8.10
N LYS A 88 13.89 1.32 -8.36
CA LYS A 88 15.07 1.10 -7.53
C LYS A 88 16.29 1.15 -8.41
N VAL A 89 17.25 2.00 -8.07
CA VAL A 89 18.54 2.10 -8.76
C VAL A 89 19.62 1.99 -7.70
N SER A 90 20.58 1.11 -7.89
CA SER A 90 21.73 0.96 -7.02
C SER A 90 22.98 0.79 -7.86
N GLY A 91 24.08 1.38 -7.42
CA GLY A 91 25.36 1.21 -8.07
C GLY A 91 26.50 1.47 -7.11
N SER A 92 27.67 0.97 -7.50
CA SER A 92 28.92 1.27 -6.82
C SER A 92 30.04 1.50 -7.83
N TYR A 93 31.02 2.30 -7.41
CA TYR A 93 32.22 2.66 -8.15
C TYR A 93 33.43 2.60 -7.25
N ARG A 94 34.48 1.91 -7.69
CA ARG A 94 35.76 1.80 -6.99
C ARG A 94 36.74 2.85 -7.48
N LEU A 95 37.11 3.78 -6.61
CA LEU A 95 38.08 4.83 -6.89
C LEU A 95 39.50 4.26 -7.04
N PRO A 96 40.17 4.46 -8.19
CA PRO A 96 41.50 3.90 -8.44
C PRO A 96 42.60 4.40 -7.51
N ALA A 97 42.55 5.69 -7.17
CA ALA A 97 43.70 6.39 -6.59
C ALA A 97 43.83 6.18 -5.07
N ILE A 98 42.71 5.87 -4.41
CA ILE A 98 42.63 5.84 -2.94
C ILE A 98 41.95 4.57 -2.40
N ASP A 99 41.65 3.61 -3.28
CA ASP A 99 41.06 2.30 -2.94
C ASP A 99 39.74 2.39 -2.14
N VAL A 100 38.97 3.45 -2.39
CA VAL A 100 37.66 3.70 -1.78
C VAL A 100 36.56 3.17 -2.68
N ASP A 101 35.61 2.44 -2.11
CA ASP A 101 34.37 2.06 -2.76
C ASP A 101 33.27 3.06 -2.41
N LEU A 102 32.73 3.71 -3.44
CA LEU A 102 31.57 4.59 -3.32
C LEU A 102 30.36 3.87 -3.86
N GLY A 103 29.20 4.06 -3.23
CA GLY A 103 27.97 3.65 -3.86
C GLY A 103 26.77 4.43 -3.42
N ALA A 104 25.72 4.28 -4.21
CA ALA A 104 24.48 5.01 -4.07
C ALA A 104 23.31 4.08 -4.36
N ARG A 105 22.23 4.27 -3.62
CA ARG A 105 20.95 3.60 -3.83
C ARG A 105 19.83 4.63 -3.82
N LEU A 106 19.12 4.72 -4.93
CA LEU A 106 17.88 5.46 -5.05
C LEU A 106 16.70 4.47 -4.97
N ARG A 107 15.72 4.78 -4.12
CA ARG A 107 14.42 4.10 -4.09
C ARG A 107 13.34 5.15 -4.28
N PHE A 108 12.48 4.93 -5.25
CA PHE A 108 11.29 5.72 -5.48
C PHE A 108 10.08 4.79 -5.47
N HIS A 109 9.00 5.20 -4.84
CA HIS A 109 7.71 4.60 -5.08
C HIS A 109 6.59 5.63 -4.98
N THR A 110 5.51 5.38 -5.71
CA THR A 110 4.30 6.19 -5.57
C THR A 110 3.66 5.99 -4.21
N GLY A 111 2.83 6.94 -3.79
CA GLY A 111 1.97 6.74 -2.64
C GLY A 111 1.03 5.54 -2.80
N ARG A 112 0.69 4.92 -1.67
CA ARG A 112 -0.40 3.95 -1.60
C ARG A 112 -1.75 4.70 -1.51
N PRO A 113 -2.85 4.07 -1.95
CA PRO A 113 -4.18 4.64 -1.77
C PRO A 113 -4.55 4.73 -0.29
N VAL A 114 -5.30 5.77 0.07
CA VAL A 114 -5.87 6.03 1.39
C VAL A 114 -7.28 6.56 1.25
N TRP A 115 -8.16 6.16 2.15
CA TRP A 115 -9.56 6.58 2.14
C TRP A 115 -9.81 7.49 3.33
N LYS A 116 -10.25 8.71 3.09
CA LYS A 116 -10.68 9.60 4.18
C LYS A 116 -11.93 9.01 4.81
N LEU A 117 -11.92 8.90 6.13
CA LEU A 117 -13.03 8.40 6.92
C LEU A 117 -13.66 9.58 7.66
N GLU A 118 -14.99 9.67 7.61
CA GLU A 118 -15.75 10.67 8.34
C GLU A 118 -16.58 9.98 9.42
N GLY A 119 -16.39 10.42 10.66
CA GLY A 119 -17.15 9.91 11.81
C GLY A 119 -18.50 10.59 11.93
N TYR A 120 -19.53 9.85 12.34
CA TYR A 120 -20.85 10.41 12.62
C TYR A 120 -21.30 10.05 14.04
N PRO A 121 -22.16 10.87 14.68
CA PRO A 121 -22.67 10.56 16.02
C PRO A 121 -23.53 9.30 16.00
N GLU A 122 -23.38 8.44 17.01
CA GLU A 122 -24.16 7.22 17.15
C GLU A 122 -24.80 7.10 18.53
N HIS A 123 -25.99 6.51 18.56
CA HIS A 123 -26.61 6.09 19.80
C HIS A 123 -25.90 4.84 20.32
N THR A 124 -25.47 4.89 21.57
CA THR A 124 -24.81 3.77 22.26
C THR A 124 -25.57 3.44 23.53
N GLN A 125 -25.27 2.29 24.15
CA GLN A 125 -25.84 1.93 25.45
C GLN A 125 -25.59 3.00 26.54
N PHE A 126 -24.56 3.84 26.38
CA PHE A 126 -24.11 4.80 27.37
C PHE A 126 -24.23 6.27 26.92
N GLY A 127 -24.80 6.53 25.74
CA GLY A 127 -24.81 7.87 25.18
C GLY A 127 -25.83 8.05 24.06
N ASP A 128 -26.57 9.16 24.13
CA ASP A 128 -27.67 9.50 23.23
C ASP A 128 -27.45 10.89 22.61
N PRO A 129 -26.44 11.05 21.72
CA PRO A 129 -26.15 12.34 21.12
C PRO A 129 -27.31 12.79 20.20
N PRO A 130 -27.70 14.07 20.22
CA PRO A 130 -28.73 14.59 19.32
C PRO A 130 -28.37 14.37 17.85
N GLY A 131 -29.30 13.79 17.09
CA GLY A 131 -29.08 13.46 15.68
C GLY A 131 -28.20 12.22 15.45
N GLY A 132 -27.92 11.45 16.49
CA GLY A 132 -27.24 10.17 16.37
C GLY A 132 -28.00 9.18 15.50
N VAL A 133 -27.28 8.21 14.92
CA VAL A 133 -27.89 7.05 14.25
C VAL A 133 -27.70 5.80 15.10
N ILE A 134 -28.54 4.80 14.90
CA ILE A 134 -28.37 3.49 15.53
C ILE A 134 -27.20 2.78 14.84
N ASN A 135 -26.17 2.36 15.60
CA ASN A 135 -25.05 1.61 15.05
C ASN A 135 -25.52 0.23 14.56
N PRO A 136 -25.44 -0.09 13.25
CA PRO A 136 -25.84 -1.39 12.73
C PRO A 136 -24.80 -2.50 12.95
N GLY A 137 -23.73 -2.23 13.71
CA GLY A 137 -22.59 -3.11 13.95
C GLY A 137 -21.35 -2.66 13.18
N GLY A 138 -20.35 -2.07 13.86
CA GLY A 138 -19.12 -1.58 13.23
C GLY A 138 -18.59 -0.29 13.85
N LEU A 139 -17.66 0.38 13.19
CA LEU A 139 -17.18 1.71 13.59
C LEU A 139 -18.14 2.78 13.03
N PRO A 140 -18.41 3.87 13.78
CA PRO A 140 -19.28 4.97 13.36
C PRO A 140 -18.58 5.87 12.33
N GLN A 141 -18.20 5.32 11.19
CA GLN A 141 -17.49 6.05 10.16
C GLN A 141 -17.91 5.60 8.76
N ILE A 142 -18.00 6.57 7.85
CA ILE A 142 -18.20 6.34 6.42
C ILE A 142 -16.92 6.66 5.65
N VAL A 143 -16.79 6.09 4.46
CA VAL A 143 -15.77 6.55 3.51
C VAL A 143 -16.26 7.87 2.91
N ALA A 144 -15.53 8.95 3.13
CA ALA A 144 -15.90 10.32 2.74
C ALA A 144 -15.54 10.66 1.27
N VAL A 145 -14.95 9.72 0.56
CA VAL A 145 -14.50 9.84 -0.84
C VAL A 145 -15.06 8.70 -1.67
N ASP A 146 -14.94 8.77 -3.00
CA ASP A 146 -15.27 7.62 -3.85
C ASP A 146 -14.37 6.42 -3.47
N PRO A 147 -14.95 5.28 -3.04
CA PRO A 147 -14.18 4.10 -2.67
C PRO A 147 -13.32 3.54 -3.80
N ASN A 148 -13.72 3.75 -5.06
CA ASN A 148 -12.99 3.32 -6.24
C ASN A 148 -11.94 4.34 -6.69
N ASN A 149 -12.04 5.58 -6.24
CA ASN A 149 -11.11 6.67 -6.54
C ASN A 149 -10.59 7.34 -5.25
N PRO A 150 -9.74 6.63 -4.49
CA PRO A 150 -9.18 7.14 -3.23
C PRO A 150 -8.16 8.27 -3.43
N ASP A 151 -7.88 8.96 -2.33
CA ASP A 151 -6.69 9.80 -2.25
C ASP A 151 -5.42 8.95 -2.21
N TYR A 152 -4.28 9.53 -2.56
CA TYR A 152 -2.99 8.85 -2.51
C TYR A 152 -2.05 9.59 -1.56
N LEU A 153 -1.24 8.82 -0.82
CA LEU A 153 -0.14 9.40 -0.06
C LEU A 153 0.86 10.10 -1.00
N PRO A 154 1.69 11.01 -0.47
CA PRO A 154 2.81 11.55 -1.23
C PRO A 154 3.75 10.43 -1.72
N ASN A 155 4.38 10.66 -2.86
CA ASN A 155 5.43 9.78 -3.35
C ASN A 155 6.64 9.86 -2.42
N LEU A 156 7.34 8.74 -2.25
CA LEU A 156 8.55 8.67 -1.44
C LEU A 156 9.76 8.45 -2.32
N THR A 157 10.79 9.28 -2.11
CA THR A 157 12.12 9.12 -2.70
C THR A 157 13.15 9.04 -1.57
N LEU A 158 13.99 8.01 -1.58
CA LEU A 158 15.07 7.80 -0.63
C LEU A 158 16.39 7.66 -1.40
N LEU A 159 17.40 8.42 -0.99
CA LEU A 159 18.76 8.33 -1.50
C LEU A 159 19.69 7.91 -0.37
N ASP A 160 20.23 6.70 -0.47
CA ASP A 160 21.24 6.18 0.45
C ASP A 160 22.61 6.29 -0.22
N LEU A 161 23.58 6.88 0.48
CA LEU A 161 24.98 6.98 0.02
C LEU A 161 25.87 6.17 0.97
N HIS A 162 26.84 5.45 0.42
CA HIS A 162 27.85 4.75 1.20
C HIS A 162 29.25 4.98 0.63
N ALA A 163 30.23 5.01 1.52
CA ALA A 163 31.64 5.06 1.20
C ALA A 163 32.38 4.10 2.12
N GLU A 164 33.18 3.21 1.55
CA GLU A 164 33.95 2.21 2.28
C GLU A 164 35.42 2.32 1.90
N LYS A 165 36.29 2.30 2.91
CA LYS A 165 37.74 2.22 2.74
C LYS A 165 38.28 1.10 3.62
N PRO A 166 38.85 0.03 3.06
CA PRO A 166 39.54 -0.96 3.87
C PRO A 166 40.83 -0.34 4.41
N PHE A 167 41.01 -0.41 5.73
CA PHE A 167 42.28 -0.11 6.38
C PHE A 167 43.03 -1.43 6.61
N LYS A 168 44.32 -1.44 6.30
CA LYS A 168 45.22 -2.55 6.65
C LYS A 168 45.77 -2.34 8.05
#